data_AF-A0A959V285-F1
#
_entry.id   AF-A0A959V285-F1
#
_cell.length_a   1.000
_cell.length_b   1.000
_cell.length_c   1.000
_cell.angle_alpha   90.00
_cell.angle_beta   90.00
_cell.angle_gamma   90.00
#
_symmetry.space_group_name_H-M   'P 1'
#
loop_
_entity.id
_entity.type
_entity.pdbx_description
1 polymer ?
#
loop_
_entity_poly.entity_id
_entity_poly.type
_entity_poly.pdbx_seq_one_letter_code
_entity_poly.pdbx_strand_id
1 'polypeptide(L)'
;HLGTVLRVRLEKPILPGRTSTFELEFEGQVPVQIRRSGRDNADGIAYSMTQWYPKVAAYDDRGWHADPYVAREFYGEWGDYDVRITLDSSFTVAATGVLQNAVTIGRGYDTGGKALKEQSGERWTWHFLAEDVHDFAWAADPDYVHTTAQVPDGPLLHFFHQPDGATDEAWAQLPAYMVRSFQYMSAHFGRYPWPQFSFVQGGDGGMEYPMLTLITGGRRLGSLVGVSVHESVHSWYYGVLASNEGQYPWMDEGMTEYASSKVMQQLFPREGDPHAGAFRSYEALARSDRHEPMSLHADHFSTNFAYGVTAYSKGELMVHQLAPVIGERTVMDGLRRYWNACAFEHPRPVDLERSMEKASGLELDWYYDEWMNTVRELDYGIAAVMGREGATRIVLRREGEMLMPVDLAVELRSGEVQRWHVPLSLTLGAKAPGSEEFDFTVLPAWQWTDPEYAIQLPFALGDIVRVEVDPDARTADLDRSNNAVVLDGASGFARP
;
A
#
# COMPACT_ATOMS: atom_id res chain seq x y z
N HIS A 1 -11.52 18.89 -27.46
CA HIS A 1 -11.44 18.39 -26.08
C HIS A 1 -12.53 17.36 -25.91
N LEU A 2 -12.25 16.23 -25.26
CA LEU A 2 -13.23 15.24 -24.84
C LEU A 2 -13.13 15.17 -23.31
N GLY A 3 -14.06 15.80 -22.60
CA GLY A 3 -13.90 16.03 -21.16
C GLY A 3 -12.58 16.78 -20.88
N THR A 4 -11.75 16.22 -19.99
CA THR A 4 -10.44 16.77 -19.61
C THR A 4 -9.32 16.44 -20.60
N VAL A 5 -9.58 15.70 -21.68
CA VAL A 5 -8.56 15.27 -22.64
C VAL A 5 -8.38 16.28 -23.78
N LEU A 6 -7.16 16.78 -23.92
CA LEU A 6 -6.71 17.61 -25.05
C LEU A 6 -5.88 16.77 -26.02
N ARG A 7 -6.37 16.60 -27.25
CA ARG A 7 -5.59 15.97 -28.32
C ARG A 7 -4.81 17.03 -29.09
N VAL A 8 -3.48 16.91 -29.08
CA VAL A 8 -2.58 17.75 -29.86
C VAL A 8 -2.01 16.94 -31.03
N ARG A 9 -2.02 17.52 -32.23
CA ARG A 9 -1.37 16.93 -33.41
C ARG A 9 -0.09 17.71 -33.70
N LEU A 10 1.06 17.07 -33.57
CA LEU A 10 2.35 17.67 -33.88
C LEU A 10 2.49 17.89 -35.40
N GLU A 11 3.13 19.00 -35.78
CA GLU A 11 3.42 19.31 -37.19
C GLU A 11 4.33 18.24 -37.83
N LYS A 12 5.29 17.74 -37.05
CA LYS A 12 6.20 16.66 -37.43
C LYS A 12 6.01 15.49 -36.46
N PRO A 13 5.83 14.25 -36.96
CA PRO A 13 5.82 13.07 -36.10
C PRO A 13 7.12 12.94 -35.29
N ILE A 14 7.01 12.50 -34.04
CA ILE A 14 8.15 12.12 -33.22
C ILE A 14 8.47 10.65 -33.50
N LEU A 15 9.69 10.36 -33.96
CA LEU A 15 10.17 8.99 -34.16
C LEU A 15 10.76 8.42 -32.85
N PRO A 16 10.87 7.09 -32.70
CA PRO A 16 11.49 6.49 -31.52
C PRO A 16 12.87 7.08 -31.20
N GLY A 17 13.11 7.40 -29.93
CA GLY A 17 14.37 8.02 -29.45
C GLY A 17 14.59 9.48 -29.89
N ARG A 18 13.56 10.15 -30.44
CA ARG A 18 13.60 11.58 -30.78
C ARG A 18 12.79 12.38 -29.78
N THR A 19 13.14 13.66 -29.65
CA THR A 19 12.44 14.63 -28.80
C THR A 19 11.77 15.71 -29.64
N SER A 20 10.78 16.37 -29.03
CA SER A 20 10.12 17.58 -29.55
C SER A 20 9.79 18.48 -28.36
N THR A 21 9.56 19.76 -28.63
CA THR A 21 9.15 20.74 -27.63
C THR A 21 7.72 21.13 -27.90
N PHE A 22 6.89 21.08 -26.87
CA PHE A 22 5.52 21.53 -26.88
C PHE A 22 5.39 22.66 -25.84
N GLU A 23 4.89 23.81 -26.29
CA GLU A 23 4.62 24.96 -25.43
C GLU A 23 3.11 25.18 -25.39
N LEU A 24 2.59 25.38 -24.18
CA LEU A 24 1.18 25.62 -23.93
C LEU A 24 1.01 26.76 -22.93
N GLU A 25 0.31 27.79 -23.36
CA GLU A 25 -0.26 28.80 -22.48
C GLU A 25 -1.71 28.43 -22.19
N PHE A 26 -2.08 28.38 -20.92
CA PHE A 26 -3.43 28.10 -20.49
C PHE A 26 -3.84 29.04 -19.36
N GLU A 27 -5.13 29.39 -19.34
CA GLU A 27 -5.76 30.14 -18.27
C GLU A 27 -6.77 29.23 -17.58
N GLY A 28 -6.67 29.14 -16.25
CA GLY A 28 -7.56 28.34 -15.42
C GLY A 28 -8.14 29.17 -14.28
N GLN A 29 -9.42 28.95 -13.99
CA GLN A 29 -10.03 29.49 -12.78
C GLN A 29 -9.82 28.50 -11.64
N VAL A 30 -9.20 28.93 -10.53
CA VAL A 30 -9.10 28.12 -9.32
C VAL A 30 -10.48 27.98 -8.67
N PRO A 31 -11.09 26.78 -8.65
CA PRO A 31 -12.40 26.58 -8.06
C PRO A 31 -12.29 26.57 -6.53
N VAL A 32 -13.41 26.82 -5.84
CA VAL A 32 -13.49 26.43 -4.42
C VAL A 32 -13.30 24.92 -4.34
N GLN A 33 -12.42 24.43 -3.46
CA GLN A 33 -12.11 23.01 -3.38
C GLN A 33 -13.37 22.24 -2.96
N ILE A 34 -13.76 21.26 -3.77
CA ILE A 34 -14.76 20.24 -3.42
C ILE A 34 -14.05 18.94 -3.06
N ARG A 35 -13.02 18.59 -3.84
CA ARG A 35 -12.13 17.43 -3.66
C ARG A 35 -10.79 17.75 -4.32
N ARG A 36 -9.67 17.29 -3.75
CA ARG A 36 -8.27 17.39 -4.22
C ARG A 36 -7.73 18.79 -4.48
N SER A 37 -8.27 19.49 -5.47
CA SER A 37 -7.72 20.74 -6.01
C SER A 37 -8.67 21.92 -5.84
N GLY A 38 -8.14 23.06 -5.40
CA GLY A 38 -8.89 24.31 -5.34
C GLY A 38 -8.40 25.28 -4.25
N ARG A 39 -9.19 26.33 -4.06
CA ARG A 39 -9.03 27.34 -3.01
C ARG A 39 -10.03 27.17 -1.88
N ASP A 40 -9.73 27.79 -0.74
CA ASP A 40 -10.63 27.93 0.41
C ASP A 40 -11.26 26.59 0.83
N ASN A 41 -10.40 25.60 1.11
CA ASN A 41 -10.90 24.28 1.48
C ASN A 41 -11.56 24.28 2.87
N ALA A 42 -12.26 23.18 3.19
CA ALA A 42 -12.97 23.04 4.46
C ALA A 42 -12.05 22.97 5.70
N ASP A 43 -10.74 22.77 5.49
CA ASP A 43 -9.72 22.73 6.54
C ASP A 43 -9.08 24.11 6.78
N GLY A 44 -9.57 25.16 6.10
CA GLY A 44 -9.13 26.55 6.29
C GLY A 44 -7.92 26.97 5.44
N ILE A 45 -7.47 26.12 4.50
CA ILE A 45 -6.30 26.40 3.66
C ILE A 45 -6.71 27.16 2.39
N ALA A 46 -6.00 28.24 2.12
CA ALA A 46 -6.28 29.14 1.01
C ALA A 46 -6.08 28.49 -0.37
N TYR A 47 -5.01 27.72 -0.59
CA TYR A 47 -4.79 26.99 -1.84
C TYR A 47 -4.28 25.57 -1.60
N SER A 48 -4.91 24.59 -2.24
CA SER A 48 -4.48 23.19 -2.31
C SER A 48 -4.54 22.78 -3.77
N MET A 49 -3.40 22.84 -4.45
CA MET A 49 -3.32 22.83 -5.91
C MET A 49 -2.68 21.54 -6.39
N THR A 50 -3.55 20.68 -6.91
CA THR A 50 -3.23 19.37 -7.45
C THR A 50 -3.84 19.25 -8.83
N GLN A 51 -3.25 18.45 -9.73
CA GLN A 51 -3.83 18.19 -11.05
C GLN A 51 -4.21 19.50 -11.81
N TRP A 52 -3.40 20.55 -11.60
CA TRP A 52 -3.72 21.94 -11.92
C TRP A 52 -3.12 22.42 -13.24
N TYR A 53 -2.30 21.59 -13.87
CA TYR A 53 -1.63 21.85 -15.13
C TYR A 53 -1.91 20.70 -16.12
N PRO A 54 -1.88 20.96 -17.43
CA PRO A 54 -2.01 19.91 -18.44
C PRO A 54 -0.81 18.95 -18.40
N LYS A 55 -1.09 17.67 -18.13
CA LYS A 55 -0.10 16.57 -18.15
C LYS A 55 -0.14 15.83 -19.47
N VAL A 56 0.99 15.26 -19.89
CA VAL A 56 1.04 14.32 -21.01
C VAL A 56 0.49 12.98 -20.53
N ALA A 57 -0.45 12.40 -21.27
CA ALA A 57 -0.94 11.05 -21.00
C ALA A 57 0.19 10.03 -21.19
N ALA A 58 0.28 9.04 -20.31
CA ALA A 58 1.27 7.98 -20.39
C ALA A 58 1.15 7.18 -21.70
N TYR A 59 2.28 6.66 -22.19
CA TYR A 59 2.34 5.88 -23.42
C TYR A 59 3.25 4.66 -23.25
N ASP A 60 2.66 3.47 -23.27
CA ASP A 60 3.36 2.19 -23.06
C ASP A 60 3.16 1.19 -24.22
N ASP A 61 3.39 -0.09 -23.95
CA ASP A 61 3.18 -1.19 -24.90
C ASP A 61 1.70 -1.42 -25.31
N ARG A 62 0.75 -0.85 -24.56
CA ARG A 62 -0.70 -0.83 -24.85
C ARG A 62 -1.15 0.47 -25.52
N GLY A 63 -0.29 1.46 -25.63
CA GLY A 63 -0.53 2.73 -26.32
C GLY A 63 -0.83 3.88 -25.36
N TRP A 64 -1.65 4.84 -25.79
CA TRP A 64 -1.98 6.02 -24.99
C TRP A 64 -3.01 5.69 -23.89
N HIS A 65 -2.70 6.03 -22.64
CA HIS A 65 -3.63 5.98 -21.50
C HIS A 65 -4.29 7.34 -21.31
N ALA A 66 -5.31 7.61 -22.12
CA ALA A 66 -5.96 8.92 -22.21
C ALA A 66 -7.36 8.92 -21.58
N ASP A 67 -7.50 8.25 -20.43
CA ASP A 67 -8.76 8.19 -19.69
C ASP A 67 -9.16 9.59 -19.18
N PRO A 68 -10.43 10.02 -19.38
CA PRO A 68 -10.89 11.29 -18.84
C PRO A 68 -10.86 11.29 -17.31
N TYR A 69 -10.43 12.41 -16.73
CA TYR A 69 -10.44 12.57 -15.29
C TYR A 69 -11.86 12.73 -14.76
N VAL A 70 -12.22 11.86 -13.82
CA VAL A 70 -13.53 11.84 -13.16
C VAL A 70 -13.40 11.97 -11.63
N ALA A 71 -12.39 12.69 -11.17
CA ALA A 71 -12.05 12.84 -9.74
C ALA A 71 -11.51 11.57 -9.06
N ARG A 72 -10.69 10.81 -9.81
CA ARG A 72 -9.94 9.61 -9.38
C ARG A 72 -8.47 9.67 -9.82
N GLU A 73 -7.72 8.60 -9.58
CA GLU A 73 -6.27 8.53 -9.79
C GLU A 73 -5.81 8.67 -11.25
N PHE A 74 -4.51 8.89 -11.41
CA PHE A 74 -3.89 9.25 -12.69
C PHE A 74 -2.61 8.46 -12.94
N TYR A 75 -2.60 7.73 -14.04
CA TYR A 75 -1.36 7.17 -14.57
C TYR A 75 -0.53 8.25 -15.29
N GLY A 76 0.73 8.41 -14.89
CA GLY A 76 1.61 9.45 -15.44
C GLY A 76 3.07 9.01 -15.53
N GLU A 77 3.80 9.63 -16.45
CA GLU A 77 5.24 9.40 -16.68
C GLU A 77 6.08 10.29 -15.76
N TRP A 78 7.28 9.83 -15.39
CA TRP A 78 8.26 10.66 -14.70
C TRP A 78 8.84 11.75 -15.61
N GLY A 79 9.13 12.90 -15.01
CA GLY A 79 9.86 13.98 -15.65
C GLY A 79 10.45 14.96 -14.64
N ASP A 80 11.24 15.88 -15.17
CA ASP A 80 11.84 16.96 -14.40
C ASP A 80 10.96 18.22 -14.46
N TYR A 81 10.72 18.80 -13.30
CA TYR A 81 9.88 19.98 -13.11
C TYR A 81 10.73 21.16 -12.65
N ASP A 82 10.78 22.22 -13.47
CA ASP A 82 11.25 23.56 -13.08
C ASP A 82 10.05 24.50 -12.96
N VAL A 83 9.58 24.68 -11.71
CA VAL A 83 8.31 25.38 -11.43
C VAL A 83 8.56 26.70 -10.72
N ARG A 84 7.94 27.77 -11.24
CA ARG A 84 7.93 29.09 -10.62
C ARG A 84 6.51 29.50 -10.27
N ILE A 85 6.26 29.76 -8.99
CA ILE A 85 4.94 30.15 -8.46
C ILE A 85 5.04 31.58 -7.94
N THR A 86 4.27 32.51 -8.51
CA THR A 86 4.23 33.91 -8.06
C THR A 86 2.92 34.20 -7.33
N LEU A 87 3.01 34.53 -6.04
CA LEU A 87 1.86 34.83 -5.16
C LEU A 87 2.10 36.11 -4.38
N ASP A 88 1.09 36.56 -3.64
CA ASP A 88 1.25 37.62 -2.65
C ASP A 88 2.31 37.24 -1.60
N SER A 89 3.12 38.21 -1.19
CA SER A 89 4.26 38.02 -0.27
C SER A 89 3.88 37.53 1.13
N SER A 90 2.61 37.62 1.51
CA SER A 90 2.10 37.08 2.77
C SER A 90 2.07 35.55 2.80
N PHE A 91 1.96 34.88 1.65
CA PHE A 91 1.83 33.43 1.58
C PHE A 91 3.14 32.70 1.85
N THR A 92 3.04 31.57 2.55
CA THR A 92 4.05 30.51 2.56
C THR A 92 3.60 29.40 1.62
N VAL A 93 4.49 28.91 0.78
CA VAL A 93 4.20 27.84 -0.20
C VAL A 93 4.92 26.56 0.21
N ALA A 94 4.21 25.45 0.18
CA ALA A 94 4.73 24.09 0.26
C ALA A 94 4.52 23.42 -1.10
N ALA A 95 5.51 22.71 -1.63
CA ALA A 95 5.40 22.10 -2.95
C ALA A 95 6.25 20.82 -3.07
N THR A 96 5.91 20.00 -4.07
CA THR A 96 6.82 18.99 -4.62
C THR A 96 8.16 19.65 -5.01
N GLY A 97 9.27 18.94 -4.80
CA GLY A 97 10.60 19.42 -5.16
C GLY A 97 11.35 20.20 -4.08
N VAL A 98 12.57 20.65 -4.42
CA VAL A 98 13.47 21.42 -3.56
C VAL A 98 13.39 22.89 -3.92
N LEU A 99 13.19 23.76 -2.91
CA LEU A 99 13.19 25.20 -3.10
C LEU A 99 14.61 25.73 -3.41
N GLN A 100 14.78 26.35 -4.56
CA GLN A 100 16.08 26.82 -5.05
C GLN A 100 16.49 28.19 -4.48
N ASN A 101 15.51 29.02 -4.16
CA ASN A 101 15.71 30.40 -3.72
C ASN A 101 15.38 30.61 -2.23
N ALA A 102 15.64 29.61 -1.39
CA ALA A 102 15.38 29.65 0.06
C ALA A 102 16.03 30.85 0.77
N VAL A 103 17.23 31.28 0.34
CA VAL A 103 17.91 32.47 0.88
C VAL A 103 17.11 33.76 0.69
N THR A 104 16.32 33.84 -0.37
CA THR A 104 15.48 35.00 -0.71
C THR A 104 14.11 34.87 -0.04
N ILE A 105 13.54 33.68 -0.02
CA ILE A 105 12.21 33.41 0.52
C ILE A 105 12.15 33.34 2.05
N GLY A 106 13.09 32.63 2.69
CA GLY A 106 13.03 32.32 4.12
C GLY A 106 11.88 31.39 4.49
N ARG A 107 11.02 31.83 5.43
CA ARG A 107 9.83 31.07 5.90
C ARG A 107 10.14 29.64 6.37
N GLY A 108 11.25 29.46 7.10
CA GLY A 108 11.64 28.16 7.68
C GLY A 108 12.36 27.20 6.74
N TYR A 109 12.50 27.53 5.44
CA TYR A 109 13.30 26.72 4.52
C TYR A 109 14.79 26.80 4.82
N ASP A 110 15.49 25.68 4.61
CA ASP A 110 16.94 25.59 4.84
C ASP A 110 17.70 26.47 3.83
N THR A 111 18.49 27.41 4.35
CA THR A 111 19.33 28.32 3.57
C THR A 111 20.74 27.79 3.36
N GLY A 112 21.06 26.60 3.88
CA GLY A 112 22.42 26.06 3.93
C GLY A 112 23.35 26.93 4.78
N GLY A 113 22.83 27.53 5.85
CA GLY A 113 23.55 28.44 6.74
C GLY A 113 23.81 29.84 6.18
N LYS A 114 23.25 30.19 5.01
CA LYS A 114 23.38 31.53 4.43
C LYS A 114 22.38 32.50 5.08
N ALA A 115 22.79 33.75 5.28
CA ALA A 115 21.91 34.80 5.77
C ALA A 115 20.82 35.13 4.74
N LEU A 116 19.60 35.40 5.23
CA LEU A 116 18.48 35.80 4.39
C LEU A 116 18.79 37.11 3.65
N LYS A 117 18.34 37.17 2.39
CA LYS A 117 18.38 38.41 1.60
C LYS A 117 17.11 39.20 1.84
N GLU A 118 17.26 40.53 1.93
CA GLU A 118 16.12 41.43 2.00
C GLU A 118 15.32 41.35 0.69
N GLN A 119 14.01 41.12 0.80
CA GLN A 119 13.09 41.08 -0.32
C GLN A 119 11.99 42.12 -0.08
N SER A 120 11.66 42.87 -1.13
CA SER A 120 10.62 43.90 -1.11
C SER A 120 9.63 43.68 -2.26
N GLY A 121 8.43 44.21 -2.10
CA GLY A 121 7.35 44.09 -3.08
C GLY A 121 6.23 43.16 -2.63
N GLU A 122 5.05 43.41 -3.18
CA GLU A 122 3.78 42.74 -2.81
C GLU A 122 3.71 41.30 -3.30
N ARG A 123 4.51 40.90 -4.30
CA ARG A 123 4.51 39.53 -4.84
C ARG A 123 5.88 38.88 -4.84
N TRP A 124 5.94 37.63 -4.40
CA TRP A 124 7.15 36.83 -4.31
C TRP A 124 7.06 35.63 -5.25
N THR A 125 8.19 35.25 -5.85
CA THR A 125 8.28 34.09 -6.74
C THR A 125 9.06 32.97 -6.06
N TRP A 126 8.40 31.85 -5.85
CA TRP A 126 8.95 30.61 -5.33
C TRP A 126 9.47 29.78 -6.51
N HIS A 127 10.68 29.23 -6.42
CA HIS A 127 11.29 28.43 -7.49
C HIS A 127 11.65 27.04 -6.98
N PHE A 128 10.92 26.03 -7.43
CA PHE A 128 11.09 24.63 -7.05
C PHE A 128 11.66 23.82 -8.22
N LEU A 129 12.54 22.86 -7.89
CA LEU A 129 12.99 21.82 -8.81
C LEU A 129 12.62 20.44 -8.25
N ALA A 130 12.00 19.60 -9.06
CA ALA A 130 11.77 18.19 -8.76
C ALA A 130 12.26 17.36 -9.93
N GLU A 131 13.13 16.38 -9.66
CA GLU A 131 13.68 15.48 -10.66
C GLU A 131 13.03 14.10 -10.51
N ASP A 132 12.81 13.41 -11.63
CA ASP A 132 12.24 12.07 -11.67
C ASP A 132 10.94 11.94 -10.85
N VAL A 133 9.96 12.82 -11.08
CA VAL A 133 8.62 12.75 -10.45
C VAL A 133 7.52 12.69 -11.50
N HIS A 134 6.41 11.99 -11.24
CA HIS A 134 5.29 11.88 -12.19
C HIS A 134 4.17 12.91 -11.97
N ASP A 135 4.26 13.72 -10.90
CA ASP A 135 3.34 14.83 -10.66
C ASP A 135 3.98 15.94 -9.82
N PHE A 136 3.35 17.12 -9.83
CA PHE A 136 3.74 18.29 -9.07
C PHE A 136 2.52 18.92 -8.39
N ALA A 137 2.52 18.87 -7.06
CA ALA A 137 1.49 19.47 -6.22
C ALA A 137 2.07 20.60 -5.37
N TRP A 138 1.22 21.54 -4.97
CA TRP A 138 1.57 22.59 -4.03
C TRP A 138 0.37 23.06 -3.22
N ALA A 139 0.62 23.61 -2.05
CA ALA A 139 -0.37 24.31 -1.25
C ALA A 139 0.23 25.62 -0.74
N ALA A 140 -0.62 26.59 -0.45
CA ALA A 140 -0.18 27.87 0.06
C ALA A 140 -1.20 28.47 1.01
N ASP A 141 -0.67 29.05 2.08
CA ASP A 141 -1.47 29.75 3.08
C ASP A 141 -0.64 30.84 3.77
N PRO A 142 -1.23 32.01 4.11
CA PRO A 142 -0.53 33.03 4.88
C PRO A 142 -0.19 32.61 6.31
N ASP A 143 -0.97 31.69 6.89
CA ASP A 143 -0.89 31.33 8.31
C ASP A 143 -0.11 30.03 8.56
N TYR A 144 0.53 29.46 7.53
CA TYR A 144 1.35 28.27 7.70
C TYR A 144 2.54 28.49 8.63
N VAL A 145 2.64 27.60 9.61
CA VAL A 145 3.87 27.30 10.33
C VAL A 145 4.62 26.21 9.57
N HIS A 146 5.91 26.45 9.34
CA HIS A 146 6.81 25.52 8.67
C HIS A 146 7.91 25.06 9.64
N THR A 147 8.01 23.75 9.85
CA THR A 147 9.10 23.11 10.58
C THR A 147 9.72 21.98 9.76
N THR A 148 10.91 21.53 10.14
CA THR A 148 11.64 20.50 9.42
C THR A 148 12.21 19.44 10.36
N ALA A 149 12.37 18.21 9.87
CA ALA A 149 13.14 17.17 10.55
C ALA A 149 13.99 16.38 9.56
N GLN A 150 15.28 16.22 9.89
CA GLN A 150 16.21 15.44 9.07
C GLN A 150 16.07 13.96 9.39
N VAL A 151 15.79 13.13 8.39
CA VAL A 151 15.98 11.68 8.50
C VAL A 151 17.48 11.40 8.46
N PRO A 152 18.07 10.69 9.44
CA PRO A 152 19.47 10.30 9.37
C PRO A 152 19.79 9.58 8.06
N ASP A 153 20.77 10.08 7.31
CA ASP A 153 21.18 9.60 5.98
C ASP A 153 20.05 9.52 4.92
N GLY A 154 18.97 10.27 5.14
CA GLY A 154 17.76 10.27 4.31
C GLY A 154 17.30 11.69 3.93
N PRO A 155 16.02 11.84 3.53
CA PRO A 155 15.49 13.13 3.10
C PRO A 155 15.32 14.12 4.27
N LEU A 156 15.31 15.41 3.93
CA LEU A 156 14.78 16.45 4.81
C LEU A 156 13.25 16.41 4.75
N LEU A 157 12.58 16.23 5.89
CA LEU A 157 11.13 16.27 5.98
C LEU A 157 10.68 17.68 6.31
N HIS A 158 9.67 18.17 5.61
CA HIS A 158 9.04 19.46 5.85
C HIS A 158 7.61 19.26 6.37
N PHE A 159 7.16 20.12 7.28
CA PHE A 159 5.84 20.06 7.89
C PHE A 159 5.20 21.44 7.85
N PHE A 160 4.06 21.54 7.18
CA PHE A 160 3.29 22.78 7.02
C PHE A 160 1.89 22.60 7.60
N HIS A 161 1.55 23.42 8.60
CA HIS A 161 0.22 23.38 9.21
C HIS A 161 -0.19 24.76 9.72
N GLN A 162 -1.48 24.97 9.91
CA GLN A 162 -2.02 26.11 10.64
C GLN A 162 -2.08 25.78 12.13
N PRO A 163 -1.65 26.68 13.03
CA PRO A 163 -1.89 26.53 14.46
C PRO A 163 -3.38 26.71 14.77
N ASP A 164 -3.95 25.80 15.54
CA ASP A 164 -5.37 25.85 15.95
C ASP A 164 -5.56 25.71 17.47
N GLY A 165 -4.47 25.47 18.22
CA GLY A 165 -4.45 25.25 19.67
C GLY A 165 -5.00 23.89 20.12
N ALA A 166 -5.70 23.15 19.26
CA ALA A 166 -6.32 21.86 19.56
C ALA A 166 -5.47 20.67 19.08
N THR A 167 -4.78 20.82 17.95
CA THR A 167 -3.96 19.81 17.29
C THR A 167 -2.47 20.18 17.21
N ASP A 168 -2.09 21.37 17.68
CA ASP A 168 -0.70 21.84 17.74
C ASP A 168 0.26 20.82 18.37
N GLU A 169 -0.15 20.15 19.46
CA GLU A 169 0.68 19.14 20.12
C GLU A 169 0.87 17.88 19.25
N ALA A 170 -0.14 17.52 18.45
CA ALA A 170 -0.04 16.39 17.53
C ALA A 170 0.91 16.71 16.38
N TRP A 171 0.79 17.91 15.79
CA TRP A 171 1.70 18.40 14.76
C TRP A 171 3.14 18.57 15.24
N ALA A 172 3.33 19.01 16.49
CA ALA A 172 4.67 19.11 17.09
C ALA A 172 5.35 17.74 17.28
N GLN A 173 4.58 16.67 17.49
CA GLN A 173 5.10 15.30 17.65
C GLN A 173 5.29 14.56 16.32
N LEU A 174 4.52 14.90 15.28
CA LEU A 174 4.52 14.24 13.99
C LEU A 174 5.93 14.05 13.38
N PRO A 175 6.85 15.04 13.42
CA PRO A 175 8.18 14.89 12.83
C PRO A 175 8.97 13.69 13.36
N ALA A 176 8.91 13.42 14.67
CA ALA A 176 9.63 12.29 15.26
C ALA A 176 9.08 10.93 14.79
N TYR A 177 7.76 10.83 14.59
CA TYR A 177 7.14 9.64 14.03
C TYR A 177 7.47 9.45 12.55
N MET A 178 7.45 10.52 11.76
CA MET A 178 7.75 10.43 10.33
C MET A 178 9.22 10.11 10.05
N VAL A 179 10.16 10.60 10.87
CA VAL A 179 11.57 10.17 10.78
C VAL A 179 11.68 8.66 10.98
N ARG A 180 11.01 8.10 11.99
CA ARG A 180 11.00 6.65 12.25
C ARG A 180 10.30 5.86 11.14
N SER A 181 9.23 6.41 10.57
CA SER A 181 8.52 5.83 9.42
C SER A 181 9.46 5.68 8.21
N PHE A 182 10.13 6.77 7.81
CA PHE A 182 11.05 6.76 6.67
C PHE A 182 12.25 5.82 6.89
N GLN A 183 12.77 5.74 8.12
CA GLN A 183 13.81 4.77 8.47
C GLN A 183 13.33 3.32 8.32
N TYR A 184 12.13 3.02 8.81
CA TYR A 184 11.55 1.68 8.68
C TYR A 184 11.31 1.32 7.21
N MET A 185 10.68 2.21 6.45
CA MET A 185 10.45 2.02 5.02
C MET A 185 11.75 1.79 4.26
N SER A 186 12.77 2.62 4.53
CA SER A 186 14.09 2.51 3.92
C SER A 186 14.80 1.20 4.24
N ALA A 187 14.66 0.69 5.46
CA ALA A 187 15.29 -0.55 5.90
C ALA A 187 14.55 -1.81 5.39
N HIS A 188 13.23 -1.74 5.22
CA HIS A 188 12.39 -2.91 5.00
C HIS A 188 11.88 -3.07 3.58
N PHE A 189 11.65 -1.99 2.83
CA PHE A 189 10.99 -2.06 1.52
C PHE A 189 11.86 -1.51 0.38
N GLY A 190 12.69 -0.51 0.64
CA GLY A 190 13.55 0.07 -0.39
C GLY A 190 13.99 1.47 -0.02
N ARG A 191 15.05 2.01 -0.60
CA ARG A 191 15.52 3.37 -0.26
C ARG A 191 14.64 4.45 -0.90
N TYR A 192 14.22 5.44 -0.13
CA TYR A 192 13.60 6.66 -0.66
C TYR A 192 14.58 7.43 -1.56
N PRO A 193 14.23 7.77 -2.83
CA PRO A 193 15.22 8.28 -3.79
C PRO A 193 15.38 9.80 -3.78
N TRP A 194 14.40 10.57 -3.28
CA TRP A 194 14.42 12.03 -3.36
C TRP A 194 15.07 12.70 -2.13
N PRO A 195 15.50 13.97 -2.24
CA PRO A 195 16.18 14.66 -1.15
C PRO A 195 15.25 15.24 -0.07
N GLN A 196 13.95 15.40 -0.34
CA GLN A 196 12.99 15.93 0.63
C GLN A 196 11.62 15.26 0.50
N PHE A 197 10.79 15.39 1.54
CA PHE A 197 9.35 15.10 1.49
C PHE A 197 8.57 16.11 2.35
N SER A 198 7.43 16.59 1.85
CA SER A 198 6.61 17.61 2.52
C SER A 198 5.26 17.06 3.01
N PHE A 199 5.02 17.13 4.32
CA PHE A 199 3.71 16.89 4.93
C PHE A 199 2.96 18.20 5.06
N VAL A 200 1.83 18.33 4.37
CA VAL A 200 1.14 19.61 4.24
C VAL A 200 -0.31 19.48 4.64
N GLN A 201 -0.75 20.31 5.59
CA GLN A 201 -2.16 20.49 5.84
C GLN A 201 -2.82 21.08 4.59
N GLY A 202 -3.67 20.31 3.91
CA GLY A 202 -4.21 20.63 2.59
C GLY A 202 -5.63 20.12 2.32
N GLY A 203 -6.31 19.59 3.33
CA GLY A 203 -7.69 19.10 3.22
C GLY A 203 -7.81 17.70 2.59
N ASP A 204 -9.04 17.35 2.20
CA ASP A 204 -9.43 16.13 1.46
C ASP A 204 -9.03 14.76 2.06
N GLY A 205 -8.86 14.69 3.37
CA GLY A 205 -8.48 13.48 4.10
C GLY A 205 -6.97 13.21 4.05
N GLY A 206 -6.49 12.79 2.89
CA GLY A 206 -5.13 12.37 2.58
C GLY A 206 -4.99 12.20 1.06
N MET A 207 -3.87 12.63 0.50
CA MET A 207 -3.58 12.50 -0.92
C MET A 207 -2.06 12.55 -1.15
N GLU A 208 -1.58 11.59 -1.91
CA GLU A 208 -0.19 11.37 -2.27
C GLU A 208 0.24 12.11 -3.53
N TYR A 209 1.43 12.70 -3.46
CA TYR A 209 2.17 13.20 -4.61
C TYR A 209 3.65 12.89 -4.40
N PRO A 210 4.45 12.81 -5.48
CA PRO A 210 5.89 12.72 -5.32
C PRO A 210 6.43 13.87 -4.47
N MET A 211 7.20 13.53 -3.44
CA MET A 211 7.83 14.48 -2.49
C MET A 211 6.85 15.35 -1.67
N LEU A 212 5.53 15.10 -1.72
CA LEU A 212 4.55 15.89 -0.98
C LEU A 212 3.26 15.10 -0.71
N THR A 213 2.67 15.28 0.46
CA THR A 213 1.28 14.86 0.72
C THR A 213 0.43 16.00 1.24
N LEU A 214 -0.83 16.03 0.82
CA LEU A 214 -1.88 16.85 1.40
C LEU A 214 -2.69 16.02 2.40
N ILE A 215 -2.81 16.47 3.64
CA ILE A 215 -3.56 15.79 4.71
C ILE A 215 -4.49 16.78 5.44
N THR A 216 -5.57 16.30 6.05
CA THR A 216 -6.38 17.16 6.94
C THR A 216 -5.69 17.35 8.29
N GLY A 217 -5.65 18.58 8.79
CA GLY A 217 -4.90 18.94 10.00
C GLY A 217 -5.63 18.68 11.31
N GLY A 218 -6.97 18.70 11.32
CA GLY A 218 -7.82 18.53 12.52
C GLY A 218 -7.84 17.12 13.14
N ARG A 219 -6.72 16.40 13.15
CA ARG A 219 -6.61 14.99 13.56
C ARG A 219 -5.92 14.85 14.92
N ARG A 220 -6.39 13.86 15.71
CA ARG A 220 -5.67 13.38 16.90
C ARG A 220 -4.38 12.67 16.49
N LEU A 221 -3.35 12.71 17.34
CA LEU A 221 -2.00 12.20 17.04
C LEU A 221 -1.97 10.84 16.31
N GLY A 222 -2.61 9.80 16.86
CA GLY A 222 -2.59 8.47 16.21
C GLY A 222 -3.21 8.45 14.81
N SER A 223 -4.25 9.25 14.57
CA SER A 223 -4.85 9.39 13.24
C SER A 223 -4.01 10.26 12.30
N LEU A 224 -3.38 11.32 12.82
CA LEU A 224 -2.47 12.16 12.05
C LEU A 224 -1.25 11.36 11.60
N VAL A 225 -0.62 10.62 12.51
CA VAL A 225 0.50 9.72 12.18
C VAL A 225 0.05 8.64 11.20
N GLY A 226 -1.12 8.03 11.41
CA GLY A 226 -1.64 7.00 10.50
C GLY A 226 -1.80 7.48 9.06
N VAL A 227 -2.48 8.62 8.85
CA VAL A 227 -2.64 9.18 7.50
C VAL A 227 -1.28 9.60 6.93
N SER A 228 -0.42 10.28 7.71
CA SER A 228 0.91 10.67 7.22
C SER A 228 1.79 9.47 6.85
N VAL A 229 1.70 8.35 7.58
CA VAL A 229 2.36 7.10 7.17
C VAL A 229 1.82 6.65 5.82
N HIS A 230 0.50 6.45 5.68
CA HIS A 230 -0.14 6.01 4.44
C HIS A 230 0.31 6.84 3.24
N GLU A 231 0.09 8.16 3.31
CA GLU A 231 0.37 9.03 2.17
C GLU A 231 1.87 9.17 1.86
N SER A 232 2.76 8.96 2.85
CA SER A 232 4.21 8.99 2.57
C SER A 232 4.72 7.67 2.02
N VAL A 233 4.12 6.54 2.40
CA VAL A 233 4.43 5.20 1.88
C VAL A 233 4.09 5.09 0.39
N HIS A 234 3.08 5.81 -0.07
CA HIS A 234 2.79 6.00 -1.49
C HIS A 234 4.01 6.50 -2.29
N SER A 235 4.97 7.21 -1.69
CA SER A 235 6.23 7.55 -2.36
C SER A 235 6.99 6.34 -2.86
N TRP A 236 6.87 5.20 -2.19
CA TRP A 236 7.42 3.94 -2.65
C TRP A 236 6.51 3.34 -3.72
N TYR A 237 5.31 2.90 -3.35
CA TYR A 237 4.51 2.03 -4.21
C TYR A 237 3.84 2.74 -5.40
N TYR A 238 3.80 4.06 -5.38
CA TYR A 238 3.32 4.86 -6.50
C TYR A 238 4.35 5.89 -6.97
N GLY A 239 4.94 6.69 -6.09
CA GLY A 239 5.95 7.67 -6.48
C GLY A 239 7.06 7.09 -7.36
N VAL A 240 7.66 5.97 -6.92
CA VAL A 240 8.82 5.34 -7.58
C VAL A 240 8.44 4.20 -8.50
N LEU A 241 7.41 3.43 -8.18
CA LEU A 241 6.98 2.34 -9.05
C LEU A 241 6.02 2.85 -10.14
N ALA A 242 5.17 3.82 -9.81
CA ALA A 242 4.12 4.40 -10.65
C ALA A 242 3.33 3.33 -11.41
N SER A 243 2.82 2.33 -10.69
CA SER A 243 1.92 1.36 -11.29
C SER A 243 0.70 2.06 -11.89
N ASN A 244 0.07 1.47 -12.90
CA ASN A 244 -1.10 2.07 -13.53
C ASN A 244 -2.32 1.93 -12.59
N GLU A 245 -2.58 2.96 -11.79
CA GLU A 245 -3.65 3.00 -10.79
C GLU A 245 -5.06 2.83 -11.40
N GLY A 246 -5.24 3.22 -12.66
CA GLY A 246 -6.48 2.97 -13.38
C GLY A 246 -6.73 1.47 -13.60
N GLN A 247 -5.70 0.73 -14.01
CA GLN A 247 -5.81 -0.71 -14.30
C GLN A 247 -5.63 -1.59 -13.07
N TYR A 248 -4.75 -1.21 -12.14
CA TYR A 248 -4.36 -2.01 -10.99
C TYR A 248 -4.30 -1.15 -9.71
N PRO A 249 -5.42 -0.53 -9.28
CA PRO A 249 -5.44 0.39 -8.14
C PRO A 249 -4.92 -0.24 -6.84
N TRP A 250 -5.05 -1.56 -6.72
CA TRP A 250 -4.57 -2.30 -5.54
C TRP A 250 -3.04 -2.36 -5.42
N MET A 251 -2.30 -2.23 -6.53
CA MET A 251 -0.84 -2.24 -6.50
C MET A 251 -0.28 -0.98 -5.87
N ASP A 252 -1.05 0.10 -5.93
CA ASP A 252 -0.78 1.30 -5.19
C ASP A 252 -1.35 1.18 -3.77
N GLU A 253 -2.68 1.23 -3.64
CA GLU A 253 -3.35 1.36 -2.34
C GLU A 253 -3.14 0.16 -1.42
N GLY A 254 -3.23 -1.06 -1.93
CA GLY A 254 -3.09 -2.27 -1.13
C GLY A 254 -1.67 -2.52 -0.66
N MET A 255 -0.68 -2.23 -1.51
CA MET A 255 0.74 -2.34 -1.15
C MET A 255 1.12 -1.27 -0.13
N THR A 256 0.62 -0.04 -0.32
CA THR A 256 0.78 1.07 0.63
C THR A 256 0.13 0.74 1.96
N GLU A 257 -1.09 0.23 1.98
CA GLU A 257 -1.79 -0.17 3.21
C GLU A 257 -1.02 -1.28 3.95
N TYR A 258 -0.54 -2.31 3.23
CA TYR A 258 0.28 -3.38 3.82
C TYR A 258 1.52 -2.84 4.54
N ALA A 259 2.32 -2.02 3.86
CA ALA A 259 3.52 -1.46 4.45
C ALA A 259 3.19 -0.48 5.59
N SER A 260 2.11 0.30 5.45
CA SER A 260 1.65 1.24 6.46
C SER A 260 1.17 0.54 7.73
N SER A 261 0.45 -0.57 7.61
CA SER A 261 0.08 -1.46 8.73
C SER A 261 1.32 -1.95 9.50
N LYS A 262 2.38 -2.37 8.80
CA LYS A 262 3.66 -2.79 9.42
C LYS A 262 4.37 -1.63 10.11
N VAL A 263 4.43 -0.46 9.48
CA VAL A 263 5.01 0.77 10.08
C VAL A 263 4.24 1.16 11.33
N MET A 264 2.91 1.19 11.26
CA MET A 264 2.05 1.57 12.38
C MET A 264 2.19 0.60 13.55
N GLN A 265 2.33 -0.70 13.30
CA GLN A 265 2.66 -1.69 14.32
C GLN A 265 3.99 -1.39 15.02
N GLN A 266 5.00 -0.91 14.28
CA GLN A 266 6.29 -0.55 14.85
C GLN A 266 6.27 0.78 15.63
N LEU A 267 5.45 1.73 15.20
CA LEU A 267 5.30 3.03 15.85
C LEU A 267 4.41 2.96 17.09
N PHE A 268 3.35 2.15 17.03
CA PHE A 268 2.36 1.92 18.09
C PHE A 268 2.13 0.42 18.29
N PRO A 269 3.06 -0.27 18.98
CA PRO A 269 2.96 -1.71 19.20
C PRO A 269 1.65 -2.11 19.89
N ARG A 270 0.95 -3.06 19.28
CA ARG A 270 -0.27 -3.69 19.81
C ARG A 270 -0.20 -5.20 19.64
N GLU A 271 -0.96 -5.93 20.45
CA GLU A 271 -1.11 -7.37 20.27
C GLU A 271 -2.01 -7.69 19.06
N GLY A 272 -1.77 -8.86 18.46
CA GLY A 272 -2.51 -9.36 17.30
C GLY A 272 -1.93 -8.92 15.96
N ASP A 273 -2.55 -9.43 14.90
CA ASP A 273 -2.16 -9.11 13.53
C ASP A 273 -2.48 -7.64 13.18
N PRO A 274 -1.49 -6.85 12.70
CA PRO A 274 -1.76 -5.49 12.25
C PRO A 274 -2.79 -5.43 11.11
N HIS A 275 -2.88 -6.47 10.27
CA HIS A 275 -3.75 -6.54 9.09
C HIS A 275 -5.19 -7.01 9.40
N ALA A 276 -5.52 -7.27 10.67
CA ALA A 276 -6.86 -7.73 11.09
C ALA A 276 -8.02 -6.81 10.67
N GLY A 277 -7.75 -5.52 10.46
CA GLY A 277 -8.74 -4.57 9.92
C GLY A 277 -9.13 -4.89 8.48
N ALA A 278 -8.14 -5.21 7.65
CA ALA A 278 -8.32 -5.60 6.25
C ALA A 278 -9.14 -6.89 6.13
N PHE A 279 -8.87 -7.90 6.98
CA PHE A 279 -9.68 -9.12 7.02
C PHE A 279 -11.17 -8.86 7.26
N ARG A 280 -11.51 -8.04 8.27
CA ARG A 280 -12.92 -7.71 8.55
C ARG A 280 -13.59 -6.94 7.41
N SER A 281 -12.85 -6.03 6.79
CA SER A 281 -13.31 -5.23 5.65
C SER A 281 -13.58 -6.13 4.44
N TYR A 282 -12.62 -7.00 4.11
CA TYR A 282 -12.75 -7.99 3.05
C TYR A 282 -13.90 -8.98 3.29
N GLU A 283 -14.03 -9.53 4.50
CA GLU A 283 -15.13 -10.44 4.83
C GLU A 283 -16.51 -9.79 4.59
N ALA A 284 -16.66 -8.51 4.95
CA ALA A 284 -17.89 -7.78 4.70
C ALA A 284 -18.18 -7.59 3.19
N LEU A 285 -17.14 -7.46 2.35
CA LEU A 285 -17.30 -7.41 0.90
C LEU A 285 -17.61 -8.79 0.32
N ALA A 286 -16.86 -9.82 0.70
CA ALA A 286 -17.01 -11.19 0.18
C ALA A 286 -18.42 -11.74 0.44
N ARG A 287 -18.96 -11.50 1.65
CA ARG A 287 -20.33 -11.89 2.01
C ARG A 287 -21.43 -11.02 1.38
N SER A 288 -21.08 -9.99 0.63
CA SER A 288 -22.04 -9.09 -0.01
C SER A 288 -22.33 -9.50 -1.45
N ASP A 289 -23.37 -8.91 -2.04
CA ASP A 289 -23.69 -9.03 -3.46
C ASP A 289 -22.90 -8.06 -4.36
N ARG A 290 -21.85 -7.41 -3.82
CA ARG A 290 -21.09 -6.33 -4.47
C ARG A 290 -19.63 -6.69 -4.75
N HIS A 291 -19.20 -7.92 -4.48
CA HIS A 291 -17.81 -8.33 -4.71
C HIS A 291 -17.51 -8.34 -6.21
N GLU A 292 -16.55 -7.51 -6.62
CA GLU A 292 -16.05 -7.41 -8.00
C GLU A 292 -14.54 -7.75 -8.04
N PRO A 293 -14.02 -8.37 -9.12
CA PRO A 293 -12.60 -8.74 -9.25
C PRO A 293 -11.64 -7.53 -9.16
N MET A 294 -10.40 -7.76 -8.70
CA MET A 294 -9.37 -6.71 -8.60
C MET A 294 -8.83 -6.27 -9.97
N SER A 295 -9.02 -7.10 -10.99
CA SER A 295 -8.65 -6.81 -12.38
C SER A 295 -9.57 -5.80 -13.08
N LEU A 296 -10.64 -5.35 -12.41
CA LEU A 296 -11.55 -4.35 -12.94
C LEU A 296 -10.89 -2.96 -12.88
N HIS A 297 -11.02 -2.19 -13.96
CA HIS A 297 -10.55 -0.81 -13.99
C HIS A 297 -11.18 0.02 -12.86
N ALA A 298 -10.42 0.90 -12.22
CA ALA A 298 -10.81 1.69 -11.05
C ALA A 298 -12.15 2.43 -11.23
N ASP A 299 -12.39 2.98 -12.42
CA ASP A 299 -13.62 3.70 -12.76
C ASP A 299 -14.82 2.82 -13.11
N HIS A 300 -14.64 1.52 -13.26
CA HIS A 300 -15.69 0.60 -13.73
C HIS A 300 -16.35 -0.20 -12.61
N PHE A 301 -15.89 -0.05 -11.36
CA PHE A 301 -16.56 -0.63 -10.20
C PHE A 301 -17.99 -0.10 -10.07
N SER A 302 -18.91 -0.99 -9.74
CA SER A 302 -20.33 -0.67 -9.59
C SER A 302 -20.59 0.20 -8.36
N THR A 303 -19.74 0.10 -7.33
CA THR A 303 -19.87 0.89 -6.09
C THR A 303 -18.52 1.33 -5.53
N ASN A 304 -18.50 2.49 -4.85
CA ASN A 304 -17.31 2.93 -4.11
C ASN A 304 -16.94 1.99 -2.95
N PHE A 305 -17.91 1.26 -2.39
CA PHE A 305 -17.65 0.24 -1.36
C PHE A 305 -16.82 -0.92 -1.94
N ALA A 306 -17.25 -1.46 -3.09
CA ALA A 306 -16.52 -2.51 -3.79
C ALA A 306 -15.12 -2.04 -4.19
N TYR A 307 -15.00 -0.87 -4.83
CA TYR A 307 -13.71 -0.26 -5.16
C TYR A 307 -12.80 -0.13 -3.94
N GLY A 308 -13.28 0.52 -2.88
CA GLY A 308 -12.45 0.83 -1.71
C GLY A 308 -11.98 -0.43 -0.97
N VAL A 309 -12.86 -1.41 -0.77
CA VAL A 309 -12.44 -2.66 -0.12
C VAL A 309 -11.53 -3.48 -1.03
N THR A 310 -11.77 -3.51 -2.33
CA THR A 310 -10.96 -4.27 -3.29
C THR A 310 -9.56 -3.67 -3.49
N ALA A 311 -9.45 -2.34 -3.64
CA ALA A 311 -8.16 -1.68 -3.85
C ALA A 311 -7.30 -1.68 -2.58
N TYR A 312 -7.87 -1.34 -1.41
CA TYR A 312 -7.12 -1.20 -0.17
C TYR A 312 -7.05 -2.52 0.59
N SER A 313 -8.18 -2.99 1.15
CA SER A 313 -8.17 -4.13 2.07
C SER A 313 -7.85 -5.45 1.37
N LYS A 314 -8.48 -5.76 0.24
CA LYS A 314 -8.17 -6.98 -0.52
C LYS A 314 -6.76 -6.92 -1.11
N GLY A 315 -6.30 -5.74 -1.55
CA GLY A 315 -4.92 -5.52 -1.98
C GLY A 315 -3.90 -5.77 -0.88
N GLU A 316 -4.12 -5.24 0.33
CA GLU A 316 -3.30 -5.51 1.52
C GLU A 316 -3.26 -7.02 1.84
N LEU A 317 -4.43 -7.66 1.83
CA LEU A 317 -4.53 -9.11 2.08
C LEU A 317 -3.86 -9.95 1.00
N MET A 318 -3.85 -9.52 -0.25
CA MET A 318 -3.15 -10.20 -1.33
C MET A 318 -1.64 -10.25 -1.08
N VAL A 319 -1.07 -9.24 -0.41
CA VAL A 319 0.34 -9.28 0.02
C VAL A 319 0.50 -10.09 1.30
N HIS A 320 -0.33 -9.82 2.30
CA HIS A 320 -0.23 -10.45 3.61
C HIS A 320 -0.40 -11.99 3.54
N GLN A 321 -1.32 -12.48 2.72
CA GLN A 321 -1.58 -13.92 2.58
C GLN A 321 -0.54 -14.69 1.77
N LEU A 322 0.42 -14.02 1.13
CA LEU A 322 1.59 -14.71 0.63
C LEU A 322 2.39 -15.35 1.78
N ALA A 323 2.33 -14.84 3.01
CA ALA A 323 3.11 -15.39 4.13
C ALA A 323 2.73 -16.85 4.45
N PRO A 324 1.45 -17.24 4.59
CA PRO A 324 1.06 -18.64 4.65
C PRO A 324 1.57 -19.51 3.47
N VAL A 325 1.75 -18.94 2.27
CA VAL A 325 2.19 -19.66 1.06
C VAL A 325 3.70 -19.83 0.98
N ILE A 326 4.46 -18.75 1.18
CA ILE A 326 5.91 -18.69 0.93
C ILE A 326 6.75 -18.35 2.17
N GLY A 327 6.10 -17.95 3.27
CA GLY A 327 6.72 -17.51 4.52
C GLY A 327 6.93 -16.00 4.62
N GLU A 328 6.68 -15.42 5.80
CA GLU A 328 6.78 -13.98 6.05
C GLU A 328 8.14 -13.38 5.66
N ARG A 329 9.25 -14.03 6.02
CA ARG A 329 10.60 -13.53 5.68
C ARG A 329 10.81 -13.48 4.17
N THR A 330 10.32 -14.50 3.46
CA THR A 330 10.42 -14.61 2.01
C THR A 330 9.54 -13.58 1.31
N VAL A 331 8.35 -13.26 1.85
CA VAL A 331 7.53 -12.13 1.37
C VAL A 331 8.31 -10.83 1.47
N MET A 332 8.90 -10.53 2.63
CA MET A 332 9.68 -9.30 2.82
C MET A 332 10.88 -9.20 1.89
N ASP A 333 11.60 -10.31 1.66
CA ASP A 333 12.69 -10.36 0.69
C ASP A 333 12.20 -10.21 -0.76
N GLY A 334 11.04 -10.78 -1.09
CA GLY A 334 10.36 -10.62 -2.37
C GLY A 334 9.92 -9.18 -2.63
N LEU A 335 9.39 -8.47 -1.64
CA LEU A 335 9.04 -7.05 -1.74
C LEU A 335 10.27 -6.17 -1.96
N ARG A 336 11.38 -6.42 -1.25
CA ARG A 336 12.65 -5.73 -1.51
C ARG A 336 13.18 -6.01 -2.92
N ARG A 337 13.04 -7.26 -3.38
CA ARG A 337 13.43 -7.64 -4.74
C ARG A 337 12.58 -6.89 -5.77
N TYR A 338 11.27 -6.86 -5.58
CA TYR A 338 10.32 -6.15 -6.43
C TYR A 338 10.68 -4.67 -6.54
N TRP A 339 10.87 -4.00 -5.39
CA TRP A 339 11.35 -2.62 -5.36
C TRP A 339 12.62 -2.40 -6.19
N ASN A 340 13.66 -3.18 -5.94
CA ASN A 340 14.95 -3.00 -6.61
C ASN A 340 14.90 -3.30 -8.11
N ALA A 341 13.98 -4.16 -8.55
CA ALA A 341 13.84 -4.53 -9.95
C ALA A 341 12.94 -3.58 -10.74
N CYS A 342 12.00 -2.91 -10.07
CA CYS A 342 10.91 -2.16 -10.71
C CYS A 342 10.91 -0.66 -10.40
N ALA A 343 11.88 -0.17 -9.61
CA ALA A 343 12.03 1.27 -9.38
C ALA A 343 12.20 2.02 -10.70
N PHE A 344 11.28 2.96 -10.97
CA PHE A 344 11.18 3.77 -12.18
C PHE A 344 10.88 2.99 -13.48
N GLU A 345 10.04 1.93 -13.41
CA GLU A 345 9.77 1.04 -14.56
C GLU A 345 8.26 0.78 -14.86
N HIS A 346 7.31 1.36 -14.13
CA HIS A 346 5.85 1.10 -14.30
C HIS A 346 5.46 -0.39 -14.21
N PRO A 347 5.67 -1.06 -13.05
CA PRO A 347 5.42 -2.49 -12.93
C PRO A 347 3.94 -2.83 -13.04
N ARG A 348 3.70 -4.07 -13.50
CA ARG A 348 2.40 -4.72 -13.60
C ARG A 348 2.32 -5.85 -12.57
N PRO A 349 1.13 -6.46 -12.33
CA PRO A 349 1.00 -7.54 -11.36
C PRO A 349 1.99 -8.69 -11.54
N VAL A 350 2.30 -9.02 -12.80
CA VAL A 350 3.29 -10.07 -13.15
C VAL A 350 4.69 -9.76 -12.61
N ASP A 351 5.07 -8.50 -12.45
CA ASP A 351 6.40 -8.13 -11.95
C ASP A 351 6.52 -8.38 -10.44
N LEU A 352 5.43 -8.18 -9.70
CA LEU A 352 5.32 -8.57 -8.29
C LEU A 352 5.33 -10.10 -8.15
N GLU A 353 4.49 -10.80 -8.92
CA GLU A 353 4.46 -12.27 -8.99
C GLU A 353 5.86 -12.85 -9.21
N ARG A 354 6.53 -12.44 -10.29
CA ARG A 354 7.87 -12.95 -10.64
C ARG A 354 8.93 -12.57 -9.61
N SER A 355 8.72 -11.51 -8.84
CA SER A 355 9.62 -11.17 -7.73
C SER A 355 9.44 -12.10 -6.53
N MET A 356 8.19 -12.46 -6.20
CA MET A 356 7.87 -13.43 -5.16
C MET A 356 8.31 -14.84 -5.52
N GLU A 357 8.11 -15.27 -6.77
CA GLU A 357 8.58 -16.57 -7.25
C GLU A 357 10.10 -16.67 -7.22
N LYS A 358 10.82 -15.62 -7.64
CA LYS A 358 12.29 -15.61 -7.59
C LYS A 358 12.83 -15.59 -6.15
N ALA A 359 12.10 -15.03 -5.20
CA ALA A 359 12.48 -15.03 -3.79
C ALA A 359 12.20 -16.39 -3.12
N SER A 360 11.10 -17.04 -3.49
CA SER A 360 10.65 -18.29 -2.87
C SER A 360 11.14 -19.56 -3.56
N GLY A 361 11.41 -19.50 -4.87
CA GLY A 361 11.62 -20.67 -5.72
C GLY A 361 10.35 -21.48 -6.00
N LEU A 362 9.17 -20.91 -5.76
CA LEU A 362 7.86 -21.55 -5.93
C LEU A 362 7.11 -20.96 -7.13
N GLU A 363 6.13 -21.71 -7.66
CA GLU A 363 5.19 -21.22 -8.68
C GLU A 363 3.98 -20.56 -8.00
N LEU A 364 3.66 -19.33 -8.40
CA LEU A 364 2.62 -18.52 -7.75
C LEU A 364 1.54 -18.01 -8.72
N ASP A 365 1.61 -18.32 -10.00
CA ASP A 365 0.64 -17.90 -11.02
C ASP A 365 -0.82 -18.14 -10.58
N TRP A 366 -1.11 -19.32 -10.02
CA TRP A 366 -2.42 -19.71 -9.51
C TRP A 366 -2.93 -18.77 -8.39
N TYR A 367 -2.05 -18.32 -7.51
CA TYR A 367 -2.41 -17.44 -6.39
C TYR A 367 -2.82 -16.06 -6.90
N TYR A 368 -2.02 -15.50 -7.80
CA TYR A 368 -2.31 -14.19 -8.39
C TYR A 368 -3.57 -14.23 -9.26
N ASP A 369 -3.77 -15.30 -10.05
CA ASP A 369 -4.98 -15.47 -10.86
C ASP A 369 -6.25 -15.53 -9.99
N GLU A 370 -6.26 -16.35 -8.93
CA GLU A 370 -7.44 -16.48 -8.09
C GLU A 370 -7.78 -15.19 -7.32
N TRP A 371 -6.76 -14.50 -6.79
CA TRP A 371 -6.96 -13.24 -6.07
C TRP A 371 -7.42 -12.12 -6.99
N MET A 372 -6.80 -11.97 -8.16
CA MET A 372 -7.05 -10.83 -9.03
C MET A 372 -8.28 -11.00 -9.91
N ASN A 373 -8.43 -12.17 -10.53
CA ASN A 373 -9.35 -12.38 -11.64
C ASN A 373 -10.66 -13.05 -11.21
N THR A 374 -10.80 -13.39 -9.93
CA THR A 374 -12.00 -14.06 -9.40
C THR A 374 -12.55 -13.39 -8.13
N VAL A 375 -13.73 -13.86 -7.72
CA VAL A 375 -14.37 -13.56 -6.43
C VAL A 375 -14.56 -14.85 -5.61
N ARG A 376 -13.73 -15.87 -5.87
CA ARG A 376 -13.79 -17.14 -5.15
C ARG A 376 -13.53 -16.92 -3.67
N GLU A 377 -14.20 -17.70 -2.85
CA GLU A 377 -14.10 -17.63 -1.40
C GLU A 377 -13.18 -18.71 -0.85
N LEU A 378 -12.38 -18.36 0.15
CA LEU A 378 -11.48 -19.26 0.85
C LEU A 378 -12.20 -19.84 2.08
N ASP A 379 -12.22 -21.16 2.21
CA ASP A 379 -12.73 -21.86 3.39
C ASP A 379 -12.13 -23.27 3.46
N TYR A 380 -11.37 -23.54 4.54
CA TYR A 380 -10.72 -24.81 4.82
C TYR A 380 -10.99 -25.24 6.26
N GLY A 381 -11.51 -26.46 6.43
CA GLY A 381 -11.93 -26.97 7.73
C GLY A 381 -11.35 -28.32 8.12
N ILE A 382 -11.53 -28.66 9.40
CA ILE A 382 -11.25 -30.00 9.93
C ILE A 382 -12.50 -30.87 9.76
N ALA A 383 -12.45 -31.84 8.84
CA ALA A 383 -13.54 -32.78 8.61
C ALA A 383 -13.58 -33.91 9.63
N ALA A 384 -12.42 -34.46 10.05
CA ALA A 384 -12.38 -35.53 11.05
C ALA A 384 -11.05 -35.61 11.81
N VAL A 385 -11.12 -36.10 13.05
CA VAL A 385 -9.96 -36.48 13.88
C VAL A 385 -10.23 -37.84 14.51
N MET A 386 -9.50 -38.87 14.08
CA MET A 386 -9.78 -40.26 14.44
C MET A 386 -8.54 -40.96 14.99
N GLY A 387 -8.68 -41.63 16.13
CA GLY A 387 -7.64 -42.50 16.66
C GLY A 387 -7.37 -43.71 15.76
N ARG A 388 -6.09 -44.05 15.61
CA ARG A 388 -5.54 -45.29 15.05
C ARG A 388 -4.52 -45.83 16.06
N GLU A 389 -4.17 -47.11 16.03
CA GLU A 389 -3.26 -47.70 17.03
C GLU A 389 -1.95 -46.88 17.17
N GLY A 390 -1.80 -46.16 18.28
CA GLY A 390 -0.66 -45.28 18.57
C GLY A 390 -0.53 -44.02 17.70
N ALA A 391 -1.55 -43.67 16.90
CA ALA A 391 -1.51 -42.55 15.97
C ALA A 391 -2.88 -41.86 15.85
N THR A 392 -2.91 -40.67 15.25
CA THR A 392 -4.16 -39.94 14.97
C THR A 392 -4.22 -39.60 13.50
N ARG A 393 -5.35 -39.95 12.87
CA ARG A 393 -5.68 -39.54 11.50
C ARG A 393 -6.51 -38.26 11.54
N ILE A 394 -6.00 -37.19 10.94
CA ILE A 394 -6.71 -35.93 10.74
C ILE A 394 -7.11 -35.87 9.27
N VAL A 395 -8.36 -35.48 8.99
CA VAL A 395 -8.87 -35.22 7.65
C VAL A 395 -9.25 -33.76 7.57
N LEU A 396 -8.60 -33.04 6.66
CA LEU A 396 -8.91 -31.67 6.29
C LEU A 396 -9.81 -31.69 5.05
N ARG A 397 -10.65 -30.66 4.90
CA ARG A 397 -11.52 -30.50 3.73
C ARG A 397 -11.47 -29.05 3.24
N ARG A 398 -11.43 -28.88 1.92
CA ARG A 398 -11.64 -27.59 1.28
C ARG A 398 -13.14 -27.42 1.05
N GLU A 399 -13.75 -26.46 1.76
CA GLU A 399 -15.17 -26.14 1.67
C GLU A 399 -15.41 -25.01 0.65
N GLY A 400 -14.45 -24.08 0.54
CA GLY A 400 -14.46 -22.96 -0.40
C GLY A 400 -13.88 -23.30 -1.78
N GLU A 401 -14.00 -22.36 -2.72
CA GLU A 401 -13.49 -22.54 -4.09
C GLU A 401 -12.03 -22.08 -4.25
N MET A 402 -11.59 -21.09 -3.47
CA MET A 402 -10.24 -20.55 -3.55
C MET A 402 -9.24 -21.54 -2.95
N LEU A 403 -8.13 -21.73 -3.63
CA LEU A 403 -7.07 -22.66 -3.29
C LEU A 403 -6.08 -21.98 -2.34
N MET A 404 -5.60 -22.75 -1.35
CA MET A 404 -4.56 -22.30 -0.44
C MET A 404 -3.81 -23.49 0.16
N PRO A 405 -2.50 -23.39 0.43
CA PRO A 405 -1.85 -24.31 1.37
C PRO A 405 -2.42 -24.12 2.79
N VAL A 406 -2.24 -25.13 3.64
CA VAL A 406 -2.82 -25.14 5.00
C VAL A 406 -1.72 -25.29 6.04
N ASP A 407 -1.65 -24.32 6.96
CA ASP A 407 -0.88 -24.45 8.20
C ASP A 407 -1.77 -25.11 9.27
N LEU A 408 -1.24 -26.13 9.95
CA LEU A 408 -1.93 -26.95 10.96
C LEU A 408 -1.16 -26.90 12.27
N ALA A 409 -1.84 -26.62 13.39
CA ALA A 409 -1.32 -26.76 14.74
C ALA A 409 -2.03 -27.89 15.50
N VAL A 410 -1.26 -28.64 16.29
CA VAL A 410 -1.78 -29.62 17.25
C VAL A 410 -1.22 -29.29 18.63
N GLU A 411 -2.11 -29.02 19.58
CA GLU A 411 -1.79 -28.84 20.99
C GLU A 411 -1.94 -30.17 21.72
N LEU A 412 -0.86 -30.59 22.40
CA LEU A 412 -0.83 -31.79 23.22
C LEU A 412 -1.20 -31.48 24.67
N ARG A 413 -1.65 -32.50 25.42
CA ARG A 413 -1.95 -32.38 26.87
C ARG A 413 -0.74 -32.02 27.72
N SER A 414 0.47 -32.19 27.19
CA SER A 414 1.71 -31.70 27.80
C SER A 414 1.85 -30.18 27.77
N GLY A 415 1.03 -29.47 26.97
CA GLY A 415 1.18 -28.05 26.65
C GLY A 415 2.09 -27.78 25.46
N GLU A 416 2.67 -28.82 24.84
CA GLU A 416 3.46 -28.69 23.62
C GLU A 416 2.55 -28.43 22.42
N VAL A 417 2.94 -27.47 21.56
CA VAL A 417 2.27 -27.19 20.29
C VAL A 417 3.21 -27.57 19.15
N GLN A 418 2.75 -28.46 18.27
CA GLN A 418 3.46 -28.83 17.05
C GLN A 418 2.76 -28.26 15.82
N ARG A 419 3.54 -27.83 14.83
CA ARG A 419 3.04 -27.18 13.62
C ARG A 419 3.47 -27.93 12.36
N TRP A 420 2.57 -27.99 11.39
CA TRP A 420 2.78 -28.55 10.06
C TRP A 420 2.34 -27.58 8.98
N HIS A 421 2.96 -27.70 7.81
CA HIS A 421 2.57 -27.00 6.60
C HIS A 421 2.21 -28.03 5.53
N VAL A 422 0.99 -27.93 4.99
CA VAL A 422 0.51 -28.72 3.86
C VAL A 422 0.57 -27.84 2.61
N PRO A 423 1.57 -28.03 1.74
CA PRO A 423 1.68 -27.24 0.51
C PRO A 423 0.59 -27.64 -0.49
N LEU A 424 0.21 -26.71 -1.36
CA LEU A 424 -0.67 -26.99 -2.48
C LEU A 424 0.15 -27.57 -3.65
N SER A 425 -0.32 -28.61 -4.33
CA SER A 425 0.42 -29.20 -5.46
C SER A 425 0.79 -28.22 -6.58
N LEU A 426 0.03 -27.13 -6.76
CA LEU A 426 0.30 -26.08 -7.74
C LEU A 426 1.52 -25.22 -7.40
N THR A 427 1.97 -25.15 -6.14
CA THR A 427 3.16 -24.37 -5.77
C THR A 427 4.47 -25.00 -6.23
N LEU A 428 4.45 -26.26 -6.70
CA LEU A 428 5.61 -27.04 -7.12
C LEU A 428 6.76 -27.07 -6.08
N GLY A 429 6.39 -27.02 -4.81
CA GLY A 429 7.30 -26.93 -3.67
C GLY A 429 6.55 -26.54 -2.40
N ALA A 430 7.27 -26.10 -1.37
CA ALA A 430 6.72 -25.66 -0.10
C ALA A 430 7.51 -24.48 0.46
N LYS A 431 6.91 -23.67 1.33
CA LYS A 431 7.65 -22.61 2.04
C LYS A 431 8.84 -23.20 2.81
N ALA A 432 9.95 -22.46 2.80
CA ALA A 432 11.23 -22.97 3.28
C ALA A 432 11.29 -23.02 4.82
N PRO A 433 11.95 -24.02 5.43
CA PRO A 433 12.23 -23.98 6.86
C PRO A 433 12.95 -22.67 7.27
N GLY A 434 12.50 -22.05 8.36
CA GLY A 434 13.02 -20.77 8.82
C GLY A 434 12.48 -19.53 8.09
N SER A 435 11.55 -19.68 7.13
CA SER A 435 10.86 -18.56 6.48
C SER A 435 9.83 -17.85 7.39
N GLU A 436 9.54 -18.44 8.56
CA GLU A 436 8.61 -17.96 9.58
C GLU A 436 9.36 -17.69 10.90
N GLU A 437 8.67 -17.14 11.90
CA GLU A 437 9.22 -16.98 13.26
C GLU A 437 9.09 -18.24 14.12
N PHE A 438 8.34 -19.23 13.66
CA PHE A 438 8.12 -20.50 14.32
C PHE A 438 8.56 -21.68 13.45
N ASP A 439 8.89 -22.79 14.09
CA ASP A 439 9.23 -24.04 13.40
C ASP A 439 7.97 -24.77 12.95
N PHE A 440 8.07 -25.48 11.82
CA PHE A 440 7.01 -26.33 11.28
C PHE A 440 7.60 -27.50 10.50
N THR A 441 6.81 -28.56 10.32
CA THR A 441 7.16 -29.70 9.46
C THR A 441 6.37 -29.67 8.17
N VAL A 442 7.05 -29.78 7.02
CA VAL A 442 6.39 -29.85 5.71
C VAL A 442 5.83 -31.26 5.48
N LEU A 443 4.56 -31.33 5.08
CA LEU A 443 3.85 -32.55 4.69
C LEU A 443 3.80 -32.70 3.15
N PRO A 444 3.45 -33.89 2.63
CA PRO A 444 3.25 -34.07 1.18
C PRO A 444 2.21 -33.09 0.62
N ALA A 445 2.39 -32.64 -0.62
CA ALA A 445 1.47 -31.67 -1.21
C ALA A 445 0.03 -32.19 -1.33
N TRP A 446 -0.93 -31.35 -0.96
CA TRP A 446 -2.34 -31.55 -1.22
C TRP A 446 -2.60 -31.35 -2.72
N GLN A 447 -3.08 -32.39 -3.39
CA GLN A 447 -3.49 -32.30 -4.79
C GLN A 447 -4.65 -31.31 -4.92
N TRP A 448 -4.50 -30.29 -5.76
CA TRP A 448 -5.46 -29.18 -5.83
C TRP A 448 -6.86 -29.63 -6.30
N THR A 449 -6.94 -30.78 -6.96
CA THR A 449 -8.21 -31.40 -7.38
C THR A 449 -8.94 -32.14 -6.26
N ASP A 450 -8.24 -32.49 -5.18
CA ASP A 450 -8.79 -33.36 -4.15
C ASP A 450 -9.53 -32.52 -3.09
N PRO A 451 -10.80 -32.81 -2.78
CA PRO A 451 -11.56 -32.02 -1.81
C PRO A 451 -11.15 -32.28 -0.36
N GLU A 452 -10.48 -33.41 -0.09
CA GLU A 452 -10.04 -33.80 1.25
C GLU A 452 -8.55 -34.18 1.25
N TYR A 453 -7.90 -33.93 2.39
CA TYR A 453 -6.51 -34.31 2.62
C TYR A 453 -6.36 -34.96 3.99
N ALA A 454 -5.74 -36.13 4.02
CA ALA A 454 -5.62 -36.91 5.23
C ALA A 454 -4.18 -37.09 5.69
N ILE A 455 -3.94 -36.77 6.95
CA ILE A 455 -2.64 -36.81 7.60
C ILE A 455 -2.67 -37.86 8.70
N GLN A 456 -1.56 -38.56 8.89
CA GLN A 456 -1.36 -39.43 10.04
C GLN A 456 -0.24 -38.88 10.91
N LEU A 457 -0.59 -38.48 12.14
CA LEU A 457 0.35 -37.93 13.11
C LEU A 457 0.70 -38.99 14.18
N PRO A 458 1.95 -39.01 14.68
CA PRO A 458 2.45 -40.02 15.61
C PRO A 458 2.04 -39.77 17.07
N PHE A 459 0.82 -39.26 17.29
CA PHE A 459 0.26 -39.01 18.63
C PHE A 459 -0.97 -39.86 18.85
N ALA A 460 -1.11 -40.46 20.03
CA ALA A 460 -2.35 -41.11 20.38
C ALA A 460 -3.45 -40.04 20.54
N LEU A 461 -4.69 -40.37 20.19
CA LEU A 461 -5.82 -39.44 20.28
C LEU A 461 -5.97 -38.84 21.69
N GLY A 462 -5.70 -39.65 22.71
CA GLY A 462 -5.74 -39.24 24.11
C GLY A 462 -4.73 -38.16 24.48
N ASP A 463 -3.65 -38.00 23.72
CA ASP A 463 -2.60 -37.01 23.97
C ASP A 463 -2.95 -35.63 23.40
N ILE A 464 -3.91 -35.55 22.47
CA ILE A 464 -4.28 -34.33 21.77
C ILE A 464 -5.38 -33.57 22.54
N VAL A 465 -5.20 -32.26 22.69
CA VAL A 465 -6.18 -31.32 23.24
C VAL A 465 -6.89 -30.58 22.12
N ARG A 466 -6.15 -30.07 21.15
CA ARG A 466 -6.68 -29.21 20.10
C ARG A 466 -6.00 -29.49 18.77
N VAL A 467 -6.79 -29.46 17.71
CA VAL A 467 -6.34 -29.43 16.31
C VAL A 467 -6.89 -28.15 15.71
N GLU A 468 -6.06 -27.38 15.02
CA GLU A 468 -6.45 -26.09 14.45
C GLU A 468 -5.75 -25.84 13.11
N VAL A 469 -6.52 -25.47 12.08
CA VAL A 469 -5.99 -24.93 10.82
C VAL A 469 -5.95 -23.40 10.88
N ASP A 470 -4.97 -22.80 10.21
CA ASP A 470 -4.69 -21.35 10.25
C ASP A 470 -4.62 -20.80 11.70
N PRO A 471 -3.70 -21.32 12.53
CA PRO A 471 -3.62 -21.00 13.97
C PRO A 471 -3.26 -19.54 14.25
N ASP A 472 -2.68 -18.84 13.27
CA ASP A 472 -2.28 -17.43 13.39
C ASP A 472 -3.32 -16.46 12.78
N ALA A 473 -4.43 -16.98 12.27
CA ALA A 473 -5.49 -16.19 11.63
C ALA A 473 -5.00 -15.35 10.44
N ARG A 474 -4.08 -15.89 9.64
CA ARG A 474 -3.41 -15.19 8.53
C ARG A 474 -4.00 -15.48 7.16
N THR A 475 -5.05 -16.31 7.07
CA THR A 475 -5.80 -16.54 5.82
C THR A 475 -7.19 -15.93 5.88
N ALA A 476 -7.71 -15.54 4.71
CA ALA A 476 -9.02 -14.91 4.54
C ALA A 476 -10.15 -15.94 4.52
N ASP A 477 -10.06 -16.92 5.42
CA ASP A 477 -11.02 -17.98 5.61
C ASP A 477 -12.35 -17.41 6.12
N LEU A 478 -13.42 -17.61 5.36
CA LEU A 478 -14.73 -17.06 5.66
C LEU A 478 -15.52 -17.90 6.69
N ASP A 479 -15.14 -19.12 7.04
CA ASP A 479 -15.81 -19.89 8.10
C ASP A 479 -14.83 -20.44 9.13
N ARG A 480 -14.30 -19.54 9.94
CA ARG A 480 -13.42 -19.89 11.07
C ARG A 480 -14.06 -20.80 12.12
N SER A 481 -15.39 -21.00 12.11
CA SER A 481 -16.05 -21.94 13.03
C SER A 481 -15.66 -23.38 12.74
N ASN A 482 -15.14 -23.65 11.54
CA ASN A 482 -14.74 -24.97 11.12
C ASN A 482 -13.23 -25.29 11.30
N ASN A 483 -12.44 -24.28 11.67
CA ASN A 483 -10.98 -24.34 11.69
C ASN A 483 -10.40 -25.11 12.88
N ALA A 484 -11.16 -25.28 13.97
CA ALA A 484 -10.65 -25.88 15.19
C ALA A 484 -11.55 -26.95 15.79
N VAL A 485 -10.92 -27.93 16.42
CA VAL A 485 -11.56 -29.02 17.17
C VAL A 485 -10.84 -29.17 18.50
N VAL A 486 -11.60 -29.13 19.60
CA VAL A 486 -11.11 -29.44 20.95
C VAL A 486 -11.57 -30.84 21.33
N LEU A 487 -10.64 -31.68 21.80
CA LEU A 487 -10.86 -33.09 22.07
C LEU A 487 -10.84 -33.39 23.58
N ASP A 488 -11.79 -34.21 24.01
CA ASP A 488 -11.86 -34.74 25.38
C ASP A 488 -10.84 -35.87 25.64
N GLY A 489 -10.20 -36.39 24.59
CA GLY A 489 -9.21 -37.46 24.64
C GLY A 489 -9.81 -38.87 24.67
N ALA A 490 -11.14 -39.01 24.68
CA ALA A 490 -11.84 -40.28 24.73
C ALA A 490 -12.51 -40.63 23.39
N SER A 491 -13.02 -39.61 22.68
CA SER A 491 -13.75 -39.77 21.43
C SER A 491 -13.09 -39.03 20.28
N GLY A 492 -13.16 -39.62 19.08
CA GLY A 492 -12.78 -38.93 17.85
C GLY A 492 -13.84 -37.90 17.47
N PHE A 493 -13.50 -37.07 16.50
CA PHE A 493 -14.37 -36.06 15.92
C PHE A 493 -14.62 -36.35 14.44
N ALA A 494 -15.83 -36.08 13.97
CA ALA A 494 -16.16 -36.04 12.55
C ALA A 494 -17.28 -35.02 12.32
N ARG A 495 -17.11 -34.14 11.34
CA ARG A 495 -18.17 -33.23 10.89
C ARG A 495 -19.20 -34.01 10.04
N PRO A 496 -20.49 -33.63 10.12
CA PRO A 496 -21.56 -34.29 9.37
C PRO A 496 -21.33 -34.33 7.86
#